data_AF-A0A117LMX3-F1
#
_entry.id   AF-A0A117LMX3-F1
#
_cell.length_a   1.000
_cell.length_b   1.000
_cell.length_c   1.000
_cell.angle_alpha   90.00
_cell.angle_beta   90.00
_cell.angle_gamma   90.00
#
_symmetry.space_group_name_H-M   'P 1'
#
loop_
_entity.id
_entity.type
_entity.pdbx_description
1 polymer ?
#
loop_
_entity_poly.entity_id
_entity_poly.type
_entity_poly.pdbx_seq_one_letter_code
_entity_poly.pdbx_strand_id
1 'polypeptide(L)'
;MGQAGTGKSQRAQLVALNLGIDYVIDDGLVIRRGQIVCGRSAKAEKNQVRAIRRALFQFEDHRKAVRSYLEKVSPCEVMIIATSDEMVSHIVGNLGLMQPERTIRI
;
A
#
# COMPACT_ATOMS: atom_id res chain seq x y z
N MET A 1 -1.01 -20.29 15.81
CA MET A 1 -1.84 -19.33 16.55
C MET A 1 -1.72 -17.97 15.87
N GLY A 2 -2.81 -17.45 15.29
CA GLY A 2 -2.90 -16.17 14.57
C GLY A 2 -2.89 -16.32 13.05
N GLN A 3 -4.07 -16.44 12.43
CA GLN A 3 -4.21 -16.34 10.98
C GLN A 3 -3.72 -14.96 10.51
N ALA A 4 -2.81 -14.94 9.55
CA ALA A 4 -2.31 -13.71 8.94
C ALA A 4 -3.48 -12.97 8.26
N GLY A 5 -4.00 -11.90 8.88
CA GLY A 5 -4.88 -10.99 8.14
C GLY A 5 -5.85 -10.10 8.89
N THR A 6 -6.21 -10.32 10.16
CA THR A 6 -7.37 -9.60 10.73
C THR A 6 -7.03 -8.43 11.66
N GLY A 7 -5.85 -8.39 12.29
CA GLY A 7 -5.55 -7.35 13.29
C GLY A 7 -4.82 -6.11 12.79
N LYS A 8 -3.75 -6.27 12.00
CA LYS A 8 -2.80 -5.17 11.70
C LYS A 8 -3.29 -4.26 10.57
N SER A 9 -3.67 -4.82 9.42
CA SER A 9 -4.25 -4.02 8.33
C SER A 9 -5.53 -3.32 8.78
N GLN A 10 -6.38 -3.97 9.61
CA GLN A 10 -7.57 -3.33 10.18
C GLN A 10 -7.21 -2.17 11.13
N ARG A 11 -6.24 -2.36 12.04
CA ARG A 11 -5.75 -1.26 12.90
C ARG A 11 -5.15 -0.12 12.09
N ALA A 12 -4.38 -0.42 11.06
CA ALA A 12 -3.81 0.61 10.20
C ALA A 12 -4.90 1.39 9.44
N GLN A 13 -5.94 0.73 8.92
CA GLN A 13 -7.10 1.42 8.33
C GLN A 13 -7.82 2.32 9.34
N LEU A 14 -7.94 1.90 10.59
CA LEU A 14 -8.48 2.75 11.67
C LEU A 14 -7.58 3.94 11.97
N VAL A 15 -6.26 3.76 11.98
CA VAL A 15 -5.29 4.86 12.14
C VAL A 15 -5.41 5.84 10.98
N ALA A 16 -5.50 5.38 9.74
CA ALA A 16 -5.72 6.24 8.57
C ALA A 16 -7.00 7.06 8.70
N LEU A 17 -8.11 6.41 9.09
CA LEU A 17 -9.38 7.08 9.32
C LEU A 17 -9.28 8.15 10.42
N ASN A 18 -8.64 7.84 11.55
CA ASN A 18 -8.44 8.78 12.66
C ASN A 18 -7.55 9.97 12.28
N LEU A 19 -6.63 9.78 11.34
CA LEU A 19 -5.77 10.83 10.80
C LEU A 19 -6.43 11.58 9.62
N GLY A 20 -7.63 11.20 9.19
CA GLY A 20 -8.30 11.80 8.03
C GLY A 20 -7.70 11.41 6.68
N ILE A 21 -6.85 10.38 6.64
CA ILE A 21 -6.17 9.95 5.42
C ILE A 21 -7.09 9.01 4.62
N ASP A 22 -7.57 9.51 3.49
CA ASP A 22 -8.53 8.79 2.65
C ASP A 22 -7.92 7.61 1.89
N TYR A 23 -6.62 7.66 1.58
CA TYR A 23 -5.94 6.69 0.73
C TYR A 23 -4.86 5.92 1.48
N VAL A 24 -4.92 4.60 1.37
CA VAL A 24 -3.96 3.67 1.96
C VAL A 24 -3.38 2.76 0.88
N ILE A 25 -2.07 2.57 0.90
CA ILE A 25 -1.35 1.61 0.06
C ILE A 25 -0.93 0.43 0.93
N ASP A 26 -1.38 -0.78 0.59
CA ASP A 26 -1.12 -2.01 1.36
C ASP A 26 -1.03 -3.22 0.43
N ASP A 27 -0.02 -4.08 0.59
CA ASP A 27 0.12 -5.36 -0.12
C ASP A 27 -0.15 -5.32 -1.64
N GLY A 28 0.22 -4.22 -2.32
CA GLY A 28 -0.01 -4.05 -3.77
C GLY A 28 -1.39 -3.48 -4.14
N LEU A 29 -2.15 -2.99 -3.17
CA LEU A 29 -3.45 -2.36 -3.36
C LEU A 29 -3.40 -0.86 -3.06
N VAL A 30 -4.28 -0.11 -3.73
CA VAL A 30 -4.70 1.22 -3.30
C VAL A 30 -6.12 1.09 -2.77
N ILE A 31 -6.31 1.52 -1.53
CA ILE A 31 -7.56 1.44 -0.78
C ILE A 31 -8.01 2.86 -0.47
N ARG A 32 -9.25 3.21 -0.81
CA ARG A 32 -9.86 4.47 -0.46
C ARG A 32 -11.02 4.21 0.51
N ARG A 33 -10.93 4.74 1.74
CA ARG A 33 -11.97 4.56 2.79
C ARG A 33 -12.46 3.11 2.93
N GLY A 34 -11.52 2.16 2.96
CA GLY A 34 -11.82 0.72 3.09
C GLY A 34 -12.23 0.01 1.80
N GLN A 35 -12.38 0.70 0.67
CA GLN A 35 -12.67 0.08 -0.62
C GLN A 35 -11.41 -0.01 -1.49
N ILE A 36 -11.17 -1.17 -2.08
CA ILE A 36 -10.08 -1.34 -3.06
C ILE A 36 -10.46 -0.58 -4.33
N VAL A 37 -9.64 0.39 -4.71
CA VAL A 37 -9.87 1.24 -5.88
C VAL A 37 -8.87 0.97 -7.01
N CYS A 38 -7.70 0.43 -6.70
CA CYS A 38 -6.70 0.04 -7.70
C CYS A 38 -5.76 -1.05 -7.16
N GLY A 39 -5.05 -1.71 -8.08
CA GLY A 39 -4.01 -2.68 -7.77
C GLY A 39 -4.51 -4.11 -7.58
N ARG A 40 -3.57 -5.02 -7.32
CA ARG A 40 -3.82 -6.44 -7.07
C ARG A 40 -3.09 -6.87 -5.82
N SER A 41 -3.80 -7.57 -4.94
CA SER A 41 -3.23 -8.02 -3.68
C SER A 41 -2.10 -9.03 -3.89
N ALA A 42 -0.99 -8.84 -3.19
CA ALA A 42 0.09 -9.80 -3.04
C ALA A 42 -0.40 -11.16 -2.51
N LYS A 43 -1.47 -11.17 -1.70
CA LYS A 43 -2.09 -12.39 -1.14
C LYS A 43 -2.73 -13.27 -2.22
N ALA A 44 -3.06 -12.70 -3.37
CA ALA A 44 -3.63 -13.42 -4.51
C ALA A 44 -2.57 -14.02 -5.46
N GLU A 45 -1.27 -13.86 -5.15
CA GLU A 45 -0.19 -14.46 -5.93
C GLU A 45 0.07 -15.91 -5.50
N LYS A 46 0.43 -16.76 -6.46
CA LYS A 46 0.62 -18.21 -6.24
C LYS A 46 1.91 -18.57 -5.49
N ASN A 47 2.89 -17.67 -5.47
CA ASN A 47 4.16 -17.91 -4.78
C ASN A 47 4.61 -16.66 -4.03
N GLN A 48 5.47 -16.88 -3.03
CA GLN A 48 5.98 -15.83 -2.14
C GLN A 48 6.82 -14.77 -2.86
N VAL A 49 7.69 -15.16 -3.80
CA VAL A 49 8.51 -14.20 -4.57
C VAL A 49 7.62 -13.23 -5.36
N ARG A 50 6.58 -13.73 -6.03
CA ARG A 50 5.62 -12.91 -6.76
C ARG A 50 4.79 -12.05 -5.81
N ALA A 51 4.40 -12.57 -4.66
CA ALA A 51 3.71 -11.79 -3.64
C ALA A 51 4.57 -10.60 -3.17
N ILE A 52 5.85 -10.82 -2.87
CA ILE A 52 6.79 -9.75 -2.48
C ILE A 52 6.93 -8.73 -3.61
N ARG A 53 7.20 -9.19 -4.84
CA ARG A 53 7.31 -8.31 -6.02
C ARG A 53 6.03 -7.51 -6.27
N ARG A 54 4.86 -8.09 -5.98
CA ARG A 54 3.55 -7.42 -6.09
C ARG A 54 3.40 -6.33 -5.04
N ALA A 55 3.68 -6.65 -3.78
CA ALA A 55 3.60 -5.70 -2.66
C ALA A 55 4.56 -4.51 -2.84
N LEU A 56 5.73 -4.76 -3.43
CA LEU A 56 6.72 -3.73 -3.76
C LEU A 56 6.42 -2.99 -5.08
N PHE A 57 5.33 -3.30 -5.80
CA PHE A 57 5.01 -2.72 -7.11
C PHE A 57 6.14 -2.90 -8.15
N GLN A 58 6.76 -4.07 -8.21
CA GLN A 58 7.85 -4.39 -9.15
C GLN A 58 7.39 -4.97 -10.49
N PHE A 59 6.10 -5.29 -10.64
CA PHE A 59 5.53 -5.63 -11.94
C PHE A 59 5.19 -4.36 -12.69
N GLU A 60 5.73 -4.20 -13.91
CA GLU A 60 5.64 -2.97 -14.67
C GLU A 60 4.19 -2.55 -14.96
N ASP A 61 3.36 -3.45 -15.48
CA ASP A 61 1.95 -3.16 -15.79
C ASP A 61 1.16 -2.76 -14.54
N HIS A 62 1.44 -3.44 -13.42
CA HIS A 62 0.81 -3.16 -12.14
C HIS A 62 1.19 -1.79 -11.60
N ARG A 63 2.49 -1.49 -11.64
CA ARG A 63 3.04 -0.19 -11.23
C ARG A 63 2.44 0.93 -12.07
N LYS A 64 2.43 0.77 -13.40
CA LYS A 64 1.84 1.75 -14.32
C LYS A 64 0.37 2.00 -14.00
N ALA A 65 -0.44 0.95 -13.84
CA ALA A 65 -1.86 1.08 -13.50
C ALA A 65 -2.08 1.86 -12.19
N VAL A 66 -1.29 1.54 -11.15
CA VAL A 66 -1.39 2.20 -9.84
C VAL A 66 -0.90 3.64 -9.91
N ARG A 67 0.22 3.91 -10.59
CA ARG A 67 0.74 5.27 -10.78
C ARG A 67 -0.26 6.16 -11.53
N SER A 68 -0.77 5.70 -12.66
CA SER A 68 -1.77 6.44 -13.43
C SER A 68 -3.04 6.70 -12.63
N TYR A 69 -3.44 5.76 -11.76
CA TYR A 69 -4.56 5.98 -10.84
C TYR A 69 -4.23 7.10 -9.83
N LEU A 70 -3.07 7.03 -9.17
CA LEU A 70 -2.64 8.03 -8.18
C LEU A 70 -2.46 9.42 -8.80
N GLU A 71 -1.91 9.51 -10.01
CA GLU A 71 -1.80 10.76 -10.76
C GLU A 71 -3.19 11.34 -11.09
N LYS A 72 -4.12 10.49 -11.56
CA LYS A 72 -5.49 10.91 -11.89
C LYS A 72 -6.26 11.45 -10.68
N VAL A 73 -6.14 10.80 -9.53
CA VAL A 73 -6.88 11.22 -8.32
C VAL A 73 -6.13 12.25 -7.49
N SER A 74 -4.82 12.40 -7.70
CA SER A 74 -3.94 13.38 -7.05
C SER A 74 -4.27 13.57 -5.56
N PRO A 75 -4.13 12.52 -4.74
CA PRO A 75 -4.54 12.58 -3.35
C PRO A 75 -3.65 13.56 -2.58
N CYS A 76 -4.25 14.38 -1.71
CA CYS A 76 -3.49 15.30 -0.85
C CYS A 76 -2.59 14.53 0.14
N GLU A 77 -3.08 13.40 0.66
CA GLU A 77 -2.36 12.55 1.60
C GLU A 77 -2.56 11.07 1.25
N VAL A 78 -1.50 10.28 1.44
CA VAL A 78 -1.52 8.83 1.29
C VAL A 78 -0.73 8.19 2.42
N MET A 79 -1.25 7.09 2.98
CA MET A 79 -0.54 6.31 3.99
C MET A 79 -0.06 4.99 3.38
N ILE A 80 1.20 4.62 3.62
CA ILE A 80 1.76 3.33 3.19
C ILE A 80 1.86 2.41 4.41
N ILE A 81 1.34 1.19 4.28
CA ILE A 81 1.51 0.13 5.26
C ILE A 81 2.68 -0.75 4.80
N ALA A 82 3.69 -0.87 5.65
CA ALA A 82 4.89 -1.67 5.36
C ALA A 82 5.50 -2.21 6.66
N THR A 83 6.30 -3.27 6.54
CA THR A 83 6.97 -3.91 7.68
C THR A 83 8.39 -3.42 7.94
N SER A 84 8.98 -2.65 7.02
CA SER A 84 10.32 -2.08 7.15
C SER A 84 10.45 -0.78 6.37
N ASP A 85 11.40 0.07 6.78
CA ASP A 85 11.70 1.34 6.09
C ASP A 85 12.25 1.11 4.67
N GLU A 86 12.93 -0.02 4.45
CA GLU A 86 13.39 -0.47 3.13
C GLU A 86 12.20 -0.74 2.19
N MET A 87 11.17 -1.44 2.70
CA MET A 87 9.94 -1.71 1.95
C MET A 87 9.23 -0.40 1.57
N VAL A 88 9.17 0.56 2.50
CA VAL A 88 8.61 1.90 2.22
C VAL A 88 9.40 2.58 1.10
N SER A 89 10.73 2.63 1.20
CA SER A 89 11.59 3.27 0.21
C SER A 89 11.41 2.67 -1.19
N HIS A 90 11.28 1.33 -1.28
CA HIS A 90 10.98 0.68 -2.54
C HIS A 90 9.60 1.02 -3.09
N ILE A 91 8.55 1.03 -2.27
CA ILE A 91 7.19 1.38 -2.70
C ILE A 91 7.17 2.82 -3.22
N VAL A 92 7.71 3.76 -2.44
CA VAL A 92 7.79 5.18 -2.81
C VAL A 92 8.54 5.36 -4.13
N GLY A 93 9.73 4.79 -4.25
CA GLY A 93 10.53 4.88 -5.48
C GLY A 93 9.84 4.24 -6.70
N ASN A 94 9.18 3.09 -6.52
CA ASN A 94 8.49 2.41 -7.61
C ASN A 94 7.23 3.15 -8.06
N LEU A 95 6.51 3.79 -7.13
CA LEU A 95 5.31 4.58 -7.44
C LEU A 95 5.62 6.05 -7.79
N GLY A 96 6.87 6.50 -7.63
CA GLY A 96 7.25 7.89 -7.87
C GLY A 96 6.62 8.86 -6.86
N LEU A 97 6.40 8.40 -5.63
CA LEU A 97 5.87 9.22 -4.55
C LEU A 97 6.99 9.97 -3.83
N MET A 98 6.63 10.93 -2.98
CA MET A 98 7.56 11.55 -2.04
C MET A 98 7.82 10.63 -0.84
N GLN A 99 8.99 10.78 -0.21
CA GLN A 99 9.31 10.06 1.03
C GLN A 99 8.32 10.47 2.14
N PRO A 100 7.96 9.55 3.05
CA PRO A 100 7.00 9.85 4.10
C PRO A 100 7.53 10.93 5.04
N GLU A 101 6.71 11.93 5.33
CA GLU A 101 7.01 12.96 6.33
C GLU A 101 6.88 12.44 7.77
N ARG A 102 6.07 11.38 7.97
CA ARG A 102 5.78 10.79 9.28
C ARG A 102 5.72 9.27 9.19
N THR A 103 6.35 8.60 10.16
CA THR A 103 6.28 7.15 10.35
C THR A 103 5.66 6.83 11.71
N ILE A 104 4.68 5.93 11.73
CA ILE A 104 4.00 5.46 12.94
C ILE A 104 4.26 3.96 13.09
N ARG A 105 4.74 3.54 14.27
CA ARG A 105 4.98 2.13 14.59
C ARG A 105 3.85 1.61 15.47
N ILE A 106 3.22 0.50 15.05
CA ILE A 106 2.01 -0.10 15.66
C ILE A 106 2.19 -1.58 15.99
#